data_AF-A0A7S1UWB4-F1
#
_entry.id   AF-A0A7S1UWB4-F1
#
_cell.length_a   1.000
_cell.length_b   1.000
_cell.length_c   1.000
_cell.angle_alpha   90.00
_cell.angle_beta   90.00
_cell.angle_gamma   90.00
#
_symmetry.space_group_name_H-M   'P 1'
#
loop_
_entity.id
_entity.type
_entity.pdbx_description
1 polymer ?
#
loop_
_entity_poly.entity_id
_entity_poly.type
_entity_poly.pdbx_seq_one_letter_code
_entity_poly.pdbx_strand_id
1 'polypeptide(L)'
;DLQASVGRQSSNALSDKFQNSVAGSMGQFVDNRCLTRRRQYEVTVWVLLKKDLDIITCDTVGQCPEARVRVRTPEDESGSSFDEFSDDIALYYTRPFNNQGWNQLHGVFNVDTRVAEAASVAFLVRRGMTKTQMILDDVSLSLIPRQC
;
A
#
# COMPACT_ATOMS: atom_id res chain seq x y z
N ASP A 1 17.85 16.51 -9.58
CA ASP A 1 17.98 15.20 -10.24
C ASP A 1 16.91 14.24 -9.76
N LEU A 2 15.92 13.98 -10.62
CA LEU A 2 14.98 12.88 -10.44
C LEU A 2 15.69 11.61 -10.92
N GLN A 3 16.30 10.85 -10.01
CA GLN A 3 16.74 9.50 -10.35
C GLN A 3 15.49 8.69 -10.68
N ALA A 4 15.39 8.21 -11.92
CA ALA A 4 14.39 7.22 -12.28
C ALA A 4 14.61 5.99 -11.39
N SER A 5 13.63 5.64 -10.56
CA SER A 5 13.69 4.42 -9.76
C SER A 5 13.51 3.22 -10.68
N VAL A 6 14.59 2.48 -10.92
CA VAL A 6 14.53 1.20 -11.65
C VAL A 6 13.69 0.23 -10.82
N GLY A 7 12.60 -0.26 -11.40
CA GLY A 7 11.73 -1.26 -10.79
C GLY A 7 12.41 -2.62 -10.69
N ARG A 8 11.81 -3.52 -9.92
CA ARG A 8 12.25 -4.91 -9.75
C ARG A 8 12.20 -5.69 -11.07
N GLN A 9 11.18 -5.44 -11.89
CA GLN A 9 10.97 -6.13 -13.18
C GLN A 9 10.66 -5.17 -14.34
N SER A 10 10.62 -3.86 -14.09
CA SER A 10 10.25 -2.86 -15.09
C SER A 10 11.07 -1.57 -14.95
N SER A 11 10.96 -0.68 -15.92
CA SER A 11 11.54 0.67 -15.84
C SER A 11 10.80 1.60 -14.87
N ASN A 12 9.65 1.17 -14.35
CA ASN A 12 8.72 2.03 -13.64
C ASN A 12 8.52 1.51 -12.21
N ALA A 13 8.68 2.39 -11.24
CA ALA A 13 8.30 2.15 -9.86
C ALA A 13 7.76 3.47 -9.28
N LEU A 14 6.88 3.38 -8.30
CA LEU A 14 6.50 4.56 -7.52
C LEU A 14 7.60 4.79 -6.49
N SER A 15 8.26 5.92 -6.56
CA SER A 15 9.26 6.30 -5.58
C SER A 15 8.96 7.69 -5.05
N ASP A 16 9.14 7.85 -3.75
CA ASP A 16 9.13 9.16 -3.13
C ASP A 16 10.55 9.67 -2.89
N LYS A 17 10.62 10.96 -2.59
CA LYS A 17 11.81 11.55 -1.98
C LYS A 17 11.67 11.43 -0.46
N PHE A 18 12.82 11.40 0.23
CA PHE A 18 12.93 11.38 1.68
C PHE A 18 11.80 12.13 2.40
N GLN A 19 11.06 11.42 3.26
CA GLN A 19 10.05 12.04 4.12
C GLN A 19 10.50 12.09 5.58
N ASN A 20 10.16 13.19 6.24
CA ASN A 20 10.42 13.42 7.67
C ASN A 20 9.32 12.84 8.58
N SER A 21 8.31 12.16 8.01
CA SER A 21 7.19 11.59 8.75
C SER A 21 7.12 10.08 8.57
N VAL A 22 6.96 9.35 9.67
CA VAL A 22 6.68 7.90 9.66
C VAL A 22 5.29 7.57 9.09
N ALA A 23 4.38 8.55 9.14
CA ALA A 23 3.03 8.44 8.58
C ALA A 23 2.99 8.78 7.08
N GLY A 24 4.14 9.15 6.49
CA GLY A 24 4.26 9.31 5.04
C GLY A 24 3.83 8.04 4.33
N SER A 25 2.97 8.21 3.32
CA SER A 25 2.46 7.10 2.52
C SER A 25 2.55 7.43 1.04
N MET A 26 2.68 6.37 0.25
CA MET A 26 2.57 6.42 -1.20
C MET A 26 1.50 5.45 -1.63
N GLY A 27 0.82 5.73 -2.74
CA GLY A 27 -0.23 4.85 -3.20
C GLY A 27 -0.97 5.40 -4.40
N GLN A 28 -2.07 4.75 -4.72
CA GLN A 28 -2.91 5.09 -5.85
C GLN A 28 -4.38 4.85 -5.54
N PHE A 29 -5.25 5.56 -6.24
CA PHE A 29 -6.68 5.27 -6.21
C PHE A 29 -6.94 3.93 -6.90
N VAL A 30 -7.84 3.16 -6.30
CA VAL A 30 -8.37 1.90 -6.83
C VAL A 30 -9.73 2.20 -7.44
N ASP A 31 -9.99 1.65 -8.62
CA ASP A 31 -11.33 1.69 -9.20
C ASP A 31 -12.28 0.85 -8.34
N ASN A 32 -13.07 1.53 -7.52
CA ASN A 32 -14.03 0.90 -6.60
C ASN A 32 -15.12 0.11 -7.34
N ARG A 33 -15.35 0.36 -8.64
CA ARG A 33 -16.29 -0.43 -9.46
C ARG A 33 -15.81 -1.86 -9.68
N CYS A 34 -14.50 -2.10 -9.55
CA CYS A 34 -13.91 -3.44 -9.58
C CYS A 34 -14.04 -4.18 -8.24
N LEU A 35 -14.47 -3.50 -7.17
CA LEU A 35 -14.59 -4.04 -5.82
C LEU A 35 -16.03 -4.49 -5.56
N THR A 36 -16.25 -5.80 -5.51
CA THR A 36 -17.59 -6.36 -5.28
C THR A 36 -17.83 -6.64 -3.80
N ARG A 37 -18.95 -6.15 -3.25
CA ARG A 37 -19.36 -6.39 -1.86
C ARG A 37 -19.33 -7.88 -1.49
N ARG A 38 -18.87 -8.19 -0.27
CA ARG A 38 -18.70 -9.57 0.27
C ARG A 38 -17.70 -10.42 -0.51
N ARG A 39 -16.76 -9.80 -1.23
CA ARG A 39 -15.58 -10.46 -1.79
C ARG A 39 -14.34 -10.11 -1.01
N GLN A 40 -13.33 -10.97 -1.13
CA GLN A 40 -12.00 -10.76 -0.56
C GLN A 40 -11.02 -10.57 -1.71
N TYR A 41 -10.09 -9.65 -1.53
CA TYR A 41 -9.04 -9.41 -2.50
C TYR A 41 -7.70 -9.61 -1.82
N GLU A 42 -6.83 -10.34 -2.50
CA GLU A 42 -5.42 -10.46 -2.18
C GLU A 42 -4.70 -9.23 -2.72
N VAL A 43 -3.82 -8.67 -1.90
CA VAL A 43 -2.98 -7.54 -2.27
C VAL A 43 -1.53 -7.92 -2.11
N THR A 44 -0.75 -7.65 -3.14
CA THR A 44 0.71 -7.76 -3.09
C THR A 44 1.34 -6.46 -3.54
N VAL A 45 2.47 -6.10 -2.92
CA VAL A 45 3.32 -5.01 -3.38
C VAL A 45 4.76 -5.33 -3.01
N TRP A 46 5.68 -5.06 -3.93
CA TRP A 46 7.10 -5.13 -3.64
C TRP A 46 7.61 -3.79 -3.15
N VAL A 47 8.33 -3.82 -2.04
CA VAL A 47 8.86 -2.64 -1.36
C VAL A 47 10.38 -2.74 -1.28
N LEU A 48 11.06 -1.66 -1.63
CA LEU A 48 12.48 -1.46 -1.38
C LEU A 48 12.65 -0.19 -0.55
N LEU A 49 13.41 -0.31 0.54
CA LEU A 49 13.77 0.82 1.39
C LEU A 49 15.24 1.16 1.21
N LYS A 50 15.51 2.45 1.06
CA LYS A 50 16.86 2.98 0.94
C LYS A 50 17.11 4.07 1.97
N LYS A 51 18.35 4.20 2.41
CA LYS A 51 18.86 5.36 3.12
C LYS A 51 20.13 5.78 2.41
N ASP A 52 20.08 6.95 1.77
CA ASP A 52 21.10 7.39 0.83
C ASP A 52 21.31 6.35 -0.30
N LEU A 53 22.48 5.71 -0.36
CA LEU A 53 22.79 4.67 -1.34
C LEU A 53 22.57 3.24 -0.81
N ASP A 54 22.36 3.10 0.50
CA ASP A 54 22.28 1.80 1.16
C ASP A 54 20.85 1.27 1.16
N ILE A 55 20.70 -0.01 0.87
CA ILE A 55 19.45 -0.74 1.09
C ILE A 55 19.35 -1.02 2.58
N ILE A 56 18.21 -0.66 3.16
CA ILE A 56 17.94 -0.89 4.58
C ILE A 56 16.78 -1.86 4.75
N THR A 57 16.74 -2.46 5.93
CA THR A 57 15.74 -3.45 6.30
C THR A 57 14.85 -2.93 7.40
N CYS A 58 13.66 -3.52 7.50
CA CYS A 58 12.85 -3.36 8.68
C CYS A 58 12.37 -4.74 9.13
N ASP A 59 12.90 -5.20 10.26
CA ASP A 59 12.53 -6.44 10.93
C ASP A 59 11.78 -6.19 12.25
N THR A 60 11.76 -4.95 12.73
CA THR A 60 11.07 -4.51 13.95
C THR A 60 9.61 -4.13 13.69
N VAL A 61 8.72 -4.77 14.46
CA VAL A 61 7.27 -4.48 14.45
C VAL A 61 7.00 -3.00 14.68
N GLY A 62 6.14 -2.39 13.85
CA GLY A 62 5.66 -1.01 13.99
C GLY A 62 6.54 0.08 13.38
N GLN A 63 7.72 -0.26 12.85
CA GLN A 63 8.56 0.67 12.07
C GLN A 63 8.66 0.26 10.60
N CYS A 64 7.91 -0.75 10.16
CA CYS A 64 8.01 -1.25 8.80
C CYS A 64 6.97 -0.62 7.89
N PRO A 65 7.20 -0.68 6.57
CA PRO A 65 6.15 -0.41 5.62
C PRO A 65 4.92 -1.27 5.86
N GLU A 66 3.76 -0.65 5.73
CA GLU A 66 2.47 -1.28 5.94
C GLU A 66 1.53 -0.92 4.81
N ALA A 67 0.88 -1.92 4.23
CA ALA A 67 -0.13 -1.72 3.21
C ALA A 67 -1.50 -1.47 3.87
N ARG A 68 -2.23 -0.47 3.39
CA ARG A 68 -3.51 0.00 3.92
C ARG A 68 -4.49 0.29 2.79
N VAL A 69 -5.78 0.08 3.03
CA VAL A 69 -6.84 0.67 2.22
C VAL A 69 -7.34 1.90 2.94
N ARG A 70 -7.35 3.04 2.26
CA ARG A 70 -8.07 4.23 2.70
C ARG A 70 -9.36 4.34 1.93
N VAL A 71 -10.44 4.58 2.65
CA VAL A 71 -11.80 4.66 2.11
C VAL A 71 -12.38 6.00 2.47
N ARG A 72 -12.99 6.67 1.50
CA ARG A 72 -13.71 7.93 1.71
C ARG A 72 -15.17 7.76 1.29
N THR A 73 -16.08 8.01 2.23
CA THR A 73 -17.53 7.98 2.03
C THR A 73 -18.09 9.39 2.22
N PRO A 74 -18.98 9.89 1.35
CA PRO A 74 -19.64 11.17 1.58
C PRO A 74 -20.45 11.14 2.88
N GLU A 75 -20.35 12.17 3.71
CA GLU A 75 -21.21 12.29 4.92
C GLU A 75 -22.55 12.95 4.59
N ASP A 76 -22.62 13.66 3.46
CA ASP A 76 -23.79 14.37 2.98
C ASP A 76 -24.07 14.05 1.50
N GLU A 77 -25.30 14.33 1.06
CA GLU A 77 -25.73 14.08 -0.32
C GLU A 77 -25.02 14.96 -1.36
N SER A 78 -24.45 16.10 -0.93
CA SER A 78 -23.74 17.02 -1.80
C SER A 78 -22.28 16.61 -2.05
N GLY A 79 -21.74 15.65 -1.28
CA GLY A 79 -20.33 15.29 -1.29
C GLY A 79 -19.42 16.40 -0.77
N SER A 80 -19.92 17.28 0.11
CA SER A 80 -19.14 18.42 0.60
C SER A 80 -18.20 18.04 1.75
N SER A 81 -18.59 17.04 2.55
CA SER A 81 -17.72 16.39 3.54
C SER A 81 -17.62 14.88 3.33
N PHE A 82 -16.53 14.32 3.86
CA PHE A 82 -16.20 12.90 3.71
C PHE A 82 -15.76 12.32 5.05
N ASP A 83 -16.36 11.19 5.42
CA ASP A 83 -15.81 10.32 6.43
C ASP A 83 -14.64 9.54 5.81
N GLU A 84 -13.54 9.44 6.54
CA GLU A 84 -12.33 8.75 6.10
C GLU A 84 -11.94 7.71 7.14
N PHE A 85 -11.82 6.47 6.70
CA PHE A 85 -11.21 5.42 7.52
C PHE A 85 -10.10 4.72 6.74
N SER A 86 -9.18 4.10 7.48
CA SER A 86 -8.10 3.30 6.91
C SER A 86 -8.04 1.95 7.61
N ASP A 87 -8.09 0.88 6.82
CA ASP A 87 -7.91 -0.50 7.30
C ASP A 87 -6.52 -0.99 6.91
N ASP A 88 -5.86 -1.65 7.86
CA ASP A 88 -4.56 -2.29 7.63
C ASP A 88 -4.77 -3.60 6.84
N ILE A 89 -4.05 -3.76 5.73
CA ILE A 89 -4.12 -4.96 4.86
C ILE A 89 -2.96 -5.90 5.15
N ALA A 90 -1.74 -5.35 5.14
CA ALA A 90 -0.50 -6.09 5.31
C ALA A 90 0.40 -5.31 6.27
N LEU A 91 0.59 -5.89 7.47
CA LEU A 91 1.42 -5.30 8.52
C LEU A 91 2.85 -5.82 8.51
N TYR A 92 3.12 -6.88 7.76
CA TYR A 92 4.40 -7.59 7.75
C TYR A 92 4.78 -8.01 6.34
N TYR A 93 6.08 -8.12 6.12
CA TYR A 93 6.62 -8.73 4.90
C TYR A 93 6.39 -10.24 4.87
N THR A 94 6.20 -10.78 3.67
CA THR A 94 6.24 -12.22 3.43
C THR A 94 7.61 -12.78 3.78
N ARG A 95 7.65 -14.01 4.30
CA ARG A 95 8.91 -14.73 4.54
C ARG A 95 9.26 -15.63 3.34
N PRO A 96 10.56 -15.83 3.02
CA PRO A 96 11.73 -15.28 3.71
C PRO A 96 11.95 -13.79 3.41
N PHE A 97 12.38 -13.06 4.44
CA PHE A 97 12.72 -11.64 4.32
C PHE A 97 14.09 -11.48 3.64
N ASN A 98 14.20 -10.55 2.70
CA ASN A 98 15.43 -10.23 1.98
C ASN A 98 16.08 -8.97 2.55
N ASN A 99 17.22 -9.13 3.22
CA ASN A 99 17.93 -8.02 3.83
C ASN A 99 18.75 -7.16 2.85
N GLN A 100 18.85 -7.56 1.58
CA GLN A 100 19.65 -6.91 0.55
C GLN A 100 18.80 -6.45 -0.63
N GLY A 101 17.48 -6.41 -0.50
CA GLY A 101 16.65 -6.03 -1.64
C GLY A 101 15.17 -5.91 -1.35
N TRP A 102 14.42 -6.22 -2.40
CA TRP A 102 12.97 -6.10 -2.43
C TRP A 102 12.32 -7.11 -1.48
N ASN A 103 11.33 -6.62 -0.73
CA ASN A 103 10.49 -7.42 0.15
C ASN A 103 9.03 -7.26 -0.26
N GLN A 104 8.28 -8.36 -0.28
CA GLN A 104 6.87 -8.32 -0.62
C GLN A 104 6.04 -8.09 0.63
N LEU A 105 5.15 -7.11 0.59
CA LEU A 105 3.99 -7.06 1.48
C LEU A 105 2.87 -7.87 0.83
N HIS A 106 2.24 -8.72 1.63
CA HIS A 106 1.09 -9.53 1.22
C HIS A 106 0.02 -9.41 2.29
N GLY A 107 -1.22 -9.24 1.85
CA GLY A 107 -2.35 -9.24 2.75
C GLY A 107 -3.65 -9.43 2.01
N VAL A 108 -4.74 -9.45 2.78
CA VAL A 108 -6.09 -9.66 2.26
C VAL A 108 -6.98 -8.59 2.86
N PHE A 109 -7.84 -7.98 2.06
CA PHE A 109 -8.89 -7.11 2.60
C PHE A 109 -10.27 -7.53 2.09
N ASN A 110 -11.26 -7.23 2.93
CA ASN A 110 -12.66 -7.53 2.68
C ASN A 110 -13.36 -6.29 2.13
N VAL A 111 -14.14 -6.46 1.06
CA VAL A 111 -15.03 -5.41 0.57
C VAL A 111 -16.34 -5.49 1.37
N ASP A 112 -16.38 -4.78 2.49
CA ASP A 112 -17.60 -4.60 3.28
C ASP A 112 -18.55 -3.58 2.64
N THR A 113 -19.64 -3.24 3.33
CA THR A 113 -20.59 -2.22 2.85
C THR A 113 -19.92 -0.85 2.67
N ARG A 114 -19.04 -0.45 3.58
CA ARG A 114 -18.39 0.87 3.56
C ARG A 114 -17.45 1.01 2.37
N VAL A 115 -16.68 -0.04 2.06
CA VAL A 115 -15.81 -0.06 0.87
C VAL A 115 -16.64 -0.07 -0.42
N ALA A 116 -17.71 -0.86 -0.48
CA ALA A 116 -18.55 -0.99 -1.67
C ALA A 116 -19.32 0.29 -2.03
N GLU A 117 -19.67 1.10 -1.03
CA GLU A 117 -20.43 2.35 -1.17
C GLU A 117 -19.51 3.59 -1.12
N ALA A 118 -18.19 3.39 -1.05
CA ALA A 118 -17.22 4.47 -0.98
C ALA A 118 -17.23 5.33 -2.25
N ALA A 119 -17.08 6.65 -2.08
CA ALA A 119 -16.84 7.56 -3.21
C ALA A 119 -15.44 7.36 -3.80
N SER A 120 -14.45 7.03 -2.96
CA SER A 120 -13.11 6.68 -3.42
C SER A 120 -12.44 5.68 -2.50
N VAL A 121 -11.62 4.83 -3.09
CA VAL A 121 -10.78 3.85 -2.40
C VAL A 121 -9.35 4.08 -2.86
N ALA A 122 -8.41 4.15 -1.93
CA ALA A 122 -6.99 4.25 -2.24
C ALA A 122 -6.22 3.12 -1.56
N PHE A 123 -5.33 2.49 -2.32
CA PHE A 123 -4.33 1.61 -1.78
C PHE A 123 -3.10 2.44 -1.40
N LEU A 124 -2.66 2.33 -0.15
CA LEU A 124 -1.54 3.10 0.39
C LEU A 124 -0.52 2.16 1.01
N VAL A 125 0.75 2.45 0.83
CA VAL A 125 1.84 1.86 1.62
C VAL A 125 2.39 2.98 2.51
N ARG A 126 2.19 2.84 3.82
CA ARG A 126 2.83 3.67 4.84
C ARG A 126 4.28 3.24 4.96
N ARG A 127 5.17 4.18 5.26
CA ARG A 127 6.63 3.92 5.30
C ARG A 127 7.13 3.31 6.62
N GLY A 128 6.63 3.74 7.77
CA GLY A 128 7.06 3.26 9.09
C GLY A 128 8.39 3.82 9.63
N MET A 129 9.27 4.39 8.77
CA MET A 129 10.55 5.01 9.18
C MET A 129 10.69 6.45 8.67
N THR A 130 11.48 7.28 9.35
CA THR A 130 11.84 8.62 8.83
C THR A 130 13.17 8.58 8.08
N LYS A 131 13.41 9.57 7.19
CA LYS A 131 14.68 9.74 6.48
C LYS A 131 15.10 8.54 5.64
N THR A 132 14.13 7.81 5.12
CA THR A 132 14.34 6.73 4.15
C THR A 132 13.71 7.14 2.82
N GLN A 133 14.09 6.50 1.73
CA GLN A 133 13.37 6.48 0.46
C GLN A 133 12.63 5.16 0.37
N MET A 134 11.38 5.20 -0.08
CA MET A 134 10.57 4.02 -0.29
C MET A 134 10.29 3.93 -1.79
N ILE A 135 10.40 2.71 -2.31
CA ILE A 135 10.16 2.40 -3.70
C ILE A 135 9.16 1.25 -3.71
N LEU A 136 8.05 1.44 -4.41
CA LEU A 136 7.00 0.45 -4.59
C LEU A 136 6.99 0.01 -6.05
N ASP A 137 6.91 -1.31 -6.26
CA ASP A 137 6.77 -1.88 -7.59
C ASP A 137 5.84 -3.10 -7.53
N ASP A 138 5.33 -3.50 -8.70
CA ASP A 138 4.54 -4.72 -8.90
C ASP A 138 3.40 -4.84 -7.87
N VAL A 139 2.57 -3.79 -7.82
CA VAL A 139 1.35 -3.74 -7.01
C VAL A 139 0.26 -4.54 -7.72
N SER A 140 -0.25 -5.58 -7.08
CA SER A 140 -1.36 -6.38 -7.61
C SER A 140 -2.51 -6.45 -6.61
N LEU A 141 -3.72 -6.42 -7.16
CA LEU A 141 -4.97 -6.58 -6.45
C LEU A 141 -5.80 -7.66 -7.17
N SER A 142 -5.94 -8.82 -6.55
CA SER A 142 -6.53 -10.01 -7.17
C SER A 142 -7.72 -10.53 -6.36
N LEU A 143 -8.82 -10.85 -7.04
CA LEU A 143 -9.97 -11.49 -6.39
C LEU A 143 -9.59 -12.88 -5.87
N ILE A 144 -9.86 -13.17 -4.59
CA ILE A 144 -9.69 -14.51 -4.03
C ILE A 144 -10.92 -15.34 -4.40
N PRO A 145 -10.77 -16.45 -5.16
CA PRO A 145 -11.87 -17.34 -5.48
C PRO A 145 -12.42 -17.99 -4.20
N ARG A 146 -13.75 -18.07 -4.08
CA ARG A 146 -14.35 -18.88 -3.00
C ARG A 146 -14.12 -20.35 -3.32
N GLN A 147 -13.46 -21.07 -2.43
CA GLN A 147 -13.44 -22.53 -2.46
C GLN A 147 -14.78 -23.03 -1.90
N CYS A 148 -15.48 -23.86 -2.67
CA CYS A 148 -16.72 -24.53 -2.28
C CYS A 148 -16.42 -25.88 -1.65
#